data_AF-A0A1B8ZY40-F1
#
_entry.id   AF-A0A1B8ZY40-F1
#
_cell.length_a   1.000
_cell.length_b   1.000
_cell.length_c   1.000
_cell.angle_alpha   90.00
_cell.angle_beta   90.00
_cell.angle_gamma   90.00
#
_symmetry.space_group_name_H-M   'P 1'
#
loop_
_entity.id
_entity.type
_entity.pdbx_description
1 polymer ?
#
loop_
_entity_poly.entity_id
_entity_poly.type
_entity_poly.pdbx_seq_one_letter_code
_entity_poly.pdbx_strand_id
1 'polypeptide(L)' 'MLKRKNALPFLVEKYNYPSIKELLQQVNEQYDRMPAAFKGHFTIDEAGNFVHLRTPVESSKMIRAFFDENKI' A
#
# COMPACT_ATOMS: atom_id res chain seq x y z
N MET A 1 -0.92 1.68 1.63
CA MET A 1 0.53 1.50 1.87
C MET A 1 1.28 2.83 1.84
N LEU A 2 1.20 3.58 0.74
CA LEU A 2 1.84 4.90 0.60
C LEU A 2 0.93 6.08 0.97
N LYS A 3 -0.33 5.81 1.36
CA LYS A 3 -1.33 6.82 1.77
C LYS A 3 -1.14 7.37 3.19
N ARG A 4 -0.20 6.85 3.98
CA ARG A 4 -0.01 7.23 5.39
C ARG A 4 0.83 8.48 5.51
N LYS A 5 0.59 9.24 6.58
CA LYS A 5 1.16 10.58 6.83
C LYS A 5 2.67 10.65 6.63
N ASN A 6 3.42 9.58 6.89
CA ASN A 6 4.89 9.56 6.84
C ASN A 6 5.52 8.97 5.57
N ALA A 7 4.72 8.77 4.52
CA ALA A 7 5.19 8.28 3.24
C ALA A 7 5.07 9.39 2.17
N LEU A 8 4.39 9.12 1.05
CA LEU A 8 4.18 10.13 0.02
C LEU A 8 3.40 11.38 0.48
N PRO A 9 2.37 11.28 1.35
CA PRO A 9 1.70 12.45 1.90
C PRO A 9 2.65 13.42 2.60
N PHE A 10 3.62 12.91 3.38
CA PHE A 10 4.65 13.75 3.99
C PHE A 10 5.44 14.54 2.95
N LEU A 11 5.82 13.87 1.84
CA LEU A 11 6.59 14.52 0.78
C LEU A 11 5.76 15.59 0.05
N VAL A 12 4.45 15.35 -0.14
CA VAL A 12 3.53 16.36 -0.67
C VAL A 12 3.43 17.55 0.29
N GLU A 13 3.24 17.32 1.59
CA GLU A 13 3.14 18.38 2.60
C GLU A 13 4.44 19.20 2.70
N LYS A 14 5.61 18.54 2.69
CA LYS A 14 6.90 19.19 2.91
C LYS A 14 7.47 19.89 1.68
N TYR A 15 7.36 19.29 0.50
CA TYR A 15 8.03 19.76 -0.71
C TYR A 15 7.09 20.33 -1.75
N ASN A 16 5.80 19.93 -1.72
CA ASN A 16 4.73 20.49 -2.53
C ASN A 16 4.98 20.49 -4.06
N TYR A 17 5.89 19.65 -4.55
CA TYR A 17 6.16 19.52 -5.99
C TYR A 17 4.96 18.90 -6.73
N PRO A 18 4.57 19.43 -7.91
CA PRO A 18 3.47 18.88 -8.71
C PRO A 18 3.64 17.38 -9.02
N SER A 19 4.85 16.97 -9.39
CA SER A 19 5.16 15.56 -9.69
C SER A 19 4.90 14.61 -8.51
N ILE A 20 5.12 15.05 -7.27
CA ILE A 20 4.84 14.24 -6.08
C ILE A 20 3.34 14.12 -5.84
N LYS A 21 2.57 15.18 -6.11
CA LYS A 21 1.10 15.14 -6.02
C LYS A 21 0.49 14.17 -7.03
N GLU A 22 0.96 14.25 -8.28
CA GLU A 22 0.53 13.34 -9.34
C GLU A 22 0.88 11.89 -9.00
N LEU A 23 2.10 11.64 -8.50
CA LEU A 23 2.51 10.32 -8.06
C LEU A 23 1.63 9.80 -6.90
N LEU A 24 1.33 10.65 -5.91
CA LEU A 24 0.43 10.28 -4.80
C LEU A 24 -0.95 9.90 -5.33
N GLN A 25 -1.51 10.66 -6.27
CA GLN A 25 -2.79 10.34 -6.89
C GLN A 25 -2.74 8.99 -7.62
N GLN A 26 -1.76 8.77 -8.48
CA GLN A 26 -1.61 7.52 -9.23
C GLN A 26 -1.51 6.30 -8.30
N VAL A 27 -0.68 6.40 -7.27
CA VAL A 27 -0.53 5.35 -6.27
C VAL A 27 -1.83 5.10 -5.51
N ASN A 28 -2.61 6.15 -5.22
CA ASN A 28 -3.90 6.00 -4.57
C ASN A 28 -4.88 5.21 -5.45
N GLU A 29 -4.98 5.57 -6.73
CA GLU A 29 -5.84 4.89 -7.69
C GLU A 29 -5.42 3.44 -7.92
N GLN A 30 -4.13 3.18 -8.08
CA GLN A 30 -3.59 1.82 -8.21
C GLN A 30 -3.88 0.98 -6.98
N TYR A 31 -3.66 1.55 -5.79
CA TYR A 31 -3.98 0.85 -4.55
C TYR A 31 -5.47 0.55 -4.46
N ASP A 32 -6.36 1.47 -4.83
CA ASP A 32 -7.81 1.25 -4.74
C ASP A 32 -8.31 0.21 -5.75
N ARG A 33 -7.70 0.14 -6.95
CA ARG A 33 -7.99 -0.91 -7.95
C ARG A 33 -7.41 -2.29 -7.59
N MET A 34 -6.38 -2.34 -6.76
CA MET A 34 -5.71 -3.59 -6.40
C MET A 34 -6.69 -4.56 -5.68
N PRO A 35 -6.64 -5.88 -5.95
CA PRO A 35 -7.49 -6.83 -5.26
C PRO A 35 -7.27 -6.82 -3.74
N ALA A 36 -8.34 -7.08 -2.97
CA ALA A 36 -8.29 -7.08 -1.51
C ALA A 36 -7.23 -8.05 -0.95
N ALA A 37 -6.96 -9.14 -1.68
CA ALA A 37 -5.95 -10.13 -1.34
C ALA A 37 -4.52 -9.58 -1.25
N PHE A 38 -4.21 -8.46 -1.93
CA PHE A 38 -2.89 -7.82 -1.92
C PHE A 38 -2.84 -6.54 -1.08
N LYS A 39 -3.97 -6.15 -0.47
CA LYS A 39 -4.09 -4.94 0.35
C LYS A 39 -3.80 -5.24 1.82
N GLY A 40 -3.14 -4.30 2.49
CA GLY A 40 -3.05 -4.28 3.95
C GLY A 40 -2.14 -5.35 4.56
N HIS A 41 -1.08 -5.80 3.88
CA HIS A 41 -0.08 -6.70 4.46
C HIS A 41 0.91 -5.99 5.39
N PHE A 42 1.22 -4.74 5.06
CA PHE A 42 2.12 -3.91 5.85
C PHE A 42 1.73 -2.43 5.74
N THR A 43 2.21 -1.65 6.70
CA THR A 43 2.04 -0.20 6.79
C THR A 43 3.34 0.46 7.21
N ILE A 44 3.37 1.78 7.12
CA ILE A 44 4.39 2.62 7.72
C ILE A 44 3.79 3.22 9.01
N ASP A 45 4.55 3.17 10.10
CA ASP A 45 4.16 3.74 11.40
C ASP A 45 4.44 5.25 11.52
N GLU A 46 4.21 5.81 12.70
CA GLU A 46 4.45 7.23 12.98
C GLU A 46 5.93 7.65 12.94
N ALA A 47 6.84 6.70 13.10
CA ALA A 47 8.29 6.92 13.05
C ALA A 47 8.90 6.64 11.65
N GLY A 48 8.09 6.19 10.69
CA GLY A 48 8.54 5.86 9.34
C GLY A 48 9.02 4.41 9.18
N ASN A 49 8.82 3.54 10.18
CA ASN A 49 9.21 2.13 10.11
C ASN A 49 8.15 1.29 9.40
N PHE A 50 8.63 0.23 8.74
CA PHE A 50 7.77 -0.80 8.17
C PHE A 50 7.21 -1.71 9.27
N VAL A 51 5.89 -1.82 9.31
CA VAL A 51 5.15 -2.66 10.25
C VAL A 51 4.28 -3.64 9.48
N HIS A 52 4.40 -4.93 9.80
CA HIS A 52 3.54 -5.97 9.28
C HIS A 52 2.17 -5.92 9.96
N LEU A 53 1.10 -5.78 9.17
CA LEU A 53 -0.28 -5.80 9.66
C LEU A 53 -0.86 -7.22 9.71
N ARG A 54 -0.25 -8.13 8.97
CA ARG A 54 -0.59 -9.55 8.88
C ARG A 54 0.68 -10.35 9.00
N THR A 55 0.56 -11.57 9.51
CA THR A 55 1.68 -12.49 9.49
C THR A 55 2.02 -12.88 8.03
N PRO A 56 3.27 -13.31 7.76
CA PRO A 56 3.65 -13.82 6.45
C PRO A 56 2.79 -15.01 6.00
N VAL A 57 2.34 -15.84 6.94
CA VAL A 57 1.50 -17.03 6.69
C VAL A 57 0.11 -16.61 6.22
N GLU A 58 -0.55 -15.69 6.92
CA GLU A 58 -1.87 -15.17 6.52
C GLU A 58 -1.79 -14.47 5.17
N SER A 59 -0.76 -13.65 4.97
CA SER A 59 -0.54 -12.95 3.70
C SER A 59 -0.39 -13.93 2.54
N SER A 60 0.43 -14.97 2.71
CA SER A 60 0.62 -16.01 1.70
C SER A 60 -0.65 -16.79 1.41
N LYS A 61 -1.46 -17.09 2.44
CA LYS A 61 -2.73 -17.80 2.28
C LYS A 61 -3.73 -16.99 1.46
N MET A 62 -3.86 -15.69 1.73
CA MET A 62 -4.77 -14.82 0.99
C MET A 62 -4.35 -14.65 -0.48
N ILE A 63 -3.04 -14.50 -0.72
CA ILE A 63 -2.51 -14.38 -2.08
C ILE A 63 -2.72 -15.68 -2.87
N ARG A 64 -2.46 -16.85 -2.25
CA ARG A 64 -2.73 -18.15 -2.89
C ARG A 64 -4.20 -18.33 -3.21
N ALA A 65 -5.09 -18.06 -2.24
CA ALA A 65 -6.53 -18.13 -2.45
C ALA A 65 -7.00 -17.26 -3.62
N PHE A 66 -6.42 -16.06 -3.78
CA PHE A 66 -6.71 -15.21 -4.93
C PHE A 66 -6.32 -15.86 -6.26
N PHE A 67 -5.12 -16.43 -6.38
CA PHE A 67 -4.71 -17.12 -7.61
C PHE A 67 -5.55 -18.37 -7.89
N ASP A 68 -5.84 -19.16 -6.86
CA ASP A 68 -6.68 -20.36 -6.96
C ASP A 68 -8.10 -20.03 -7.45
N GLU A 69 -8.73 -18.97 -6.90
CA GLU A 69 -10.07 -18.51 -7.28
C GLU A 69 -10.12 -17.98 -8.71
N ASN A 70 -9.06 -17.30 -9.16
CA ASN A 70 -9.00 -16.71 -10.50
C ASN A 70 -8.48 -17.68 -11.57
N LYS A 71 -8.06 -18.90 -11.19
CA LYS A 71 -7.46 -19.91 -12.07
C LYS A 71 -6.30 -19.34 -12.91
N ILE A 72 -5.47 -18.51 -12.29
CA ILE A 72 -4.27 -17.91 -12.89
C ILE A 72 -3.04 -18.68 -12.44
#